data_AF-A0A849DCV7-F1
#
_entry.id   AF-A0A849DCV7-F1
#
_cell.length_a   1.000
_cell.length_b   1.000
_cell.length_c   1.000
_cell.angle_alpha   90.00
_cell.angle_beta   90.00
_cell.angle_gamma   90.00
#
_symmetry.space_group_name_H-M   'P 1'
#
loop_
_entity.id
_entity.type
_entity.pdbx_description
1 polymer ?
#
loop_
_entity_poly.entity_id
_entity_poly.type
_entity_poly.pdbx_seq_one_letter_code
_entity_poly.pdbx_strand_id
1 'polypeptide(L)'
;MIQEIKTKLEEIVVLLNDPEETVMEKELKDKLEKIVALLNNPEDIATEQETKEKLEAIVALVNNVMVDPDIDIEYCIPDVATTTDSCDVSGDPYILVTYVVSEYTKPTRKIRLTDSYLRNTAKAIANLVTFSIEQFKTEIDSVEMG
;
A
#
# COMPACT_ATOMS: atom_id res chain seq x y z
N MET A 1 17.35 14.58 -2.45
CA MET A 1 17.10 15.85 -3.18
C MET A 1 17.76 15.94 -4.56
N ILE A 2 18.98 16.48 -4.77
CA ILE A 2 19.54 16.65 -6.14
C ILE A 2 19.70 15.30 -6.87
N GLN A 3 20.18 14.28 -6.16
CA GLN A 3 20.34 12.93 -6.71
C GLN A 3 19.00 12.30 -7.13
N GLU A 4 17.93 12.67 -6.44
CA GLU A 4 16.59 12.10 -6.56
C GLU A 4 15.80 12.76 -7.69
N ILE A 5 15.94 14.08 -7.84
CA ILE A 5 15.50 14.81 -9.04
C ILE A 5 16.19 14.24 -10.27
N LYS A 6 17.50 13.96 -10.17
CA LYS A 6 18.25 13.35 -11.26
C LYS A 6 17.72 11.96 -11.62
N THR A 7 17.47 11.09 -10.64
CA THR A 7 16.89 9.75 -10.89
C THR A 7 15.53 9.82 -11.56
N LYS A 8 14.62 10.69 -11.09
CA LYS A 8 13.29 10.85 -11.72
C LYS A 8 13.36 11.42 -13.14
N LEU A 9 14.32 12.30 -13.42
CA LEU A 9 14.58 12.76 -14.78
C LEU A 9 15.15 11.64 -15.66
N GLU A 10 16.03 10.80 -15.13
CA GLU A 10 16.56 9.62 -15.83
C GLU A 10 15.45 8.61 -16.16
N GLU A 11 14.49 8.38 -15.25
CA GLU A 11 13.30 7.55 -15.53
C GLU A 11 12.46 8.08 -16.69
N ILE A 12 12.21 9.39 -16.75
CA ILE A 12 11.49 10.02 -17.87
C ILE A 12 12.27 9.88 -19.17
N VAL A 13 13.60 10.04 -19.13
CA VAL A 13 14.46 9.86 -20.29
C VAL A 13 14.44 8.42 -20.79
N VAL A 14 14.40 7.43 -19.90
CA VAL A 14 14.25 6.01 -20.26
C VAL A 14 12.90 5.77 -20.91
N LEU A 15 11.81 6.24 -20.30
CA LEU A 15 10.44 6.15 -20.83
C LEU A 15 10.33 6.74 -22.25
N LEU A 16 10.90 7.92 -22.48
CA LEU A 16 10.84 8.59 -23.78
C LEU A 16 11.73 7.96 -24.85
N ASN A 17 12.75 7.19 -24.45
CA ASN A 17 13.65 6.50 -25.37
C ASN A 17 13.27 5.05 -25.61
N ASP A 18 12.23 4.53 -24.94
CA ASP A 18 11.73 3.19 -25.19
C ASP A 18 10.85 3.20 -26.46
N PRO A 19 11.27 2.53 -27.54
CA PRO A 19 10.52 2.51 -28.80
C PRO A 19 9.29 1.59 -28.75
N GLU A 20 9.14 0.74 -27.73
CA GLU A 20 8.01 -0.19 -27.55
C GLU A 20 6.96 0.35 -26.57
N GLU A 21 7.33 1.25 -25.66
CA GLU A 21 6.43 1.85 -24.68
C GLU A 21 5.64 3.03 -25.29
N THR A 22 4.32 2.94 -25.32
CA THR A 22 3.48 4.07 -25.75
C THR A 22 3.30 5.03 -24.58
N VAL A 23 4.23 5.99 -24.43
CA VAL A 23 4.17 6.97 -23.33
C VAL A 23 2.89 7.79 -23.42
N MET A 24 2.00 7.63 -22.45
CA MET A 24 0.78 8.42 -22.36
C MET A 24 1.13 9.85 -21.93
N GLU A 25 0.65 10.84 -22.67
CA GLU A 25 0.89 12.27 -22.38
C GLU A 25 0.48 12.65 -20.94
N LYS A 26 -0.58 12.00 -20.41
CA LYS A 26 -1.01 12.15 -19.02
C LYS A 26 0.03 11.66 -18.02
N GLU A 27 0.62 10.50 -18.25
CA GLU A 27 1.64 9.92 -17.37
C GLU A 27 2.92 10.78 -17.37
N LEU A 28 3.33 11.24 -18.55
CA LEU A 28 4.48 12.14 -18.69
C LEU A 28 4.25 13.46 -17.95
N LYS A 29 3.04 14.03 -18.08
CA LYS A 29 2.65 15.26 -17.41
C LYS A 29 2.65 15.09 -15.88
N ASP A 30 2.07 14.01 -15.36
CA ASP A 30 2.05 13.73 -13.92
C ASP A 30 3.48 13.59 -13.37
N LYS A 31 4.37 12.89 -14.08
CA LYS A 31 5.78 12.75 -13.68
C LYS A 31 6.54 14.10 -13.70
N LEU A 32 6.28 14.96 -14.69
CA LEU A 32 6.87 16.30 -14.76
C LEU A 32 6.34 17.24 -13.69
N GLU A 33 5.04 17.22 -13.39
CA GLU A 33 4.44 18.03 -12.32
C GLU A 33 5.04 17.66 -10.95
N LYS A 34 5.29 16.36 -10.69
CA LYS A 34 6.01 15.91 -9.49
C LYS A 34 7.44 16.48 -9.40
N ILE A 35 8.15 16.61 -10.52
CA ILE A 35 9.49 17.23 -10.56
C ILE A 35 9.44 18.75 -10.38
N VAL A 36 8.41 19.41 -10.91
CA VAL A 36 8.19 20.84 -10.68
C VAL A 36 7.86 21.11 -9.21
N ALA A 37 7.04 20.26 -8.58
CA ALA A 37 6.78 20.31 -7.14
C ALA A 37 8.08 20.11 -6.33
N LEU A 38 8.93 19.15 -6.71
CA LEU A 38 10.26 18.89 -6.11
C LEU A 38 11.17 20.13 -6.10
N LEU A 39 11.13 20.92 -7.15
CA LEU A 39 11.95 22.14 -7.27
C LEU A 39 11.37 23.31 -6.47
N ASN A 40 10.05 23.34 -6.26
CA ASN A 40 9.37 24.42 -5.55
C ASN A 40 9.32 24.19 -4.04
N ASN A 41 9.05 22.96 -3.57
CA ASN A 41 8.94 22.59 -2.16
C ASN A 41 9.53 21.19 -1.90
N PRO A 42 10.80 21.09 -1.47
CA PRO A 42 11.44 19.79 -1.24
C PRO A 42 10.96 19.05 0.02
N GLU A 43 10.25 19.71 0.94
CA GLU A 43 9.72 19.11 2.17
C GLU A 43 8.53 18.17 1.90
N ASP A 44 7.73 18.45 0.88
CA ASP A 44 6.53 17.66 0.54
C ASP A 44 6.91 16.23 0.10
N ILE A 45 8.02 16.07 -0.63
CA ILE A 45 8.52 14.74 -1.05
C ILE A 45 9.18 13.99 0.10
N ALA A 46 9.87 14.68 1.01
CA ALA A 46 10.42 14.02 2.19
C ALA A 46 9.29 13.31 2.98
N THR A 47 8.11 13.94 3.06
CA THR A 47 6.94 13.33 3.70
C THR A 47 6.29 12.23 2.87
N GLU A 48 6.25 12.36 1.54
CA GLU A 48 5.69 11.32 0.65
C GLU A 48 6.57 10.06 0.63
N GLN A 49 7.90 10.24 0.58
CA GLN A 49 8.86 9.14 0.63
C GLN A 49 8.92 8.48 2.01
N GLU A 50 8.90 9.27 3.10
CA GLU A 50 8.77 8.72 4.46
C GLU A 50 7.48 7.91 4.62
N THR A 51 6.38 8.38 4.02
CA THR A 51 5.09 7.67 4.05
C THR A 51 5.18 6.36 3.25
N LYS A 52 5.82 6.39 2.08
CA LYS A 52 6.05 5.19 1.26
C LYS A 52 6.90 4.15 2.00
N GLU A 53 8.04 4.54 2.56
CA GLU A 53 8.91 3.65 3.34
C GLU A 53 8.17 3.09 4.56
N LYS A 54 7.33 3.89 5.21
CA LYS A 54 6.47 3.42 6.30
C LYS A 54 5.46 2.38 5.83
N LEU A 55 4.81 2.58 4.69
CA LEU A 55 3.86 1.64 4.10
C LEU A 55 4.55 0.32 3.71
N GLU A 56 5.72 0.38 3.09
CA GLU A 56 6.55 -0.80 2.80
C GLU A 56 6.90 -1.58 4.08
N ALA A 57 7.29 -0.86 5.13
CA ALA A 57 7.58 -1.47 6.43
C ALA A 57 6.34 -2.13 7.06
N ILE A 58 5.15 -1.53 6.91
CA ILE A 58 3.89 -2.13 7.38
C ILE A 58 3.63 -3.45 6.66
N VAL A 59 3.72 -3.48 5.32
CA VAL A 59 3.53 -4.70 4.52
C VAL A 59 4.49 -5.80 4.96
N ALA A 60 5.77 -5.47 5.11
CA ALA A 60 6.78 -6.43 5.55
C ALA A 60 6.51 -6.98 6.96
N LEU A 61 6.11 -6.12 7.90
CA LEU A 61 5.80 -6.52 9.27
C LEU A 61 4.54 -7.39 9.34
N VAL A 62 3.48 -7.02 8.62
CA VAL A 62 2.23 -7.79 8.59
C VAL A 62 2.49 -9.17 7.99
N ASN A 63 3.18 -9.27 6.85
CA ASN A 63 3.53 -10.55 6.23
C ASN A 63 4.43 -11.44 7.11
N ASN A 64 5.30 -10.85 7.94
CA ASN A 64 6.16 -11.63 8.83
C ASN A 64 5.41 -12.16 10.06
N VAL A 65 4.46 -11.37 10.59
CA VAL A 65 3.68 -11.76 11.77
C VAL A 65 2.56 -12.74 11.39
N MET A 66 1.94 -12.56 10.22
CA MET A 66 0.81 -13.35 9.78
C MET A 66 1.27 -14.56 8.96
N VAL A 67 1.54 -15.67 9.65
CA VAL A 67 1.90 -16.96 9.06
C VAL A 67 0.78 -17.97 9.33
N ASP A 68 -0.43 -17.60 8.97
CA ASP A 68 -1.62 -18.41 9.19
C ASP A 68 -2.17 -18.94 7.85
N PRO A 69 -2.25 -20.26 7.64
CA PRO A 69 -2.70 -20.83 6.38
C PRO A 69 -4.19 -20.57 6.07
N ASP A 70 -4.98 -20.23 7.08
CA ASP A 70 -6.42 -19.97 6.93
C ASP A 70 -6.72 -18.48 6.67
N ILE A 71 -5.68 -17.62 6.64
CA ILE A 71 -5.79 -16.19 6.41
C ILE A 71 -5.07 -15.80 5.13
N ASP A 72 -5.83 -15.29 4.17
CA ASP A 72 -5.28 -14.61 2.99
C ASP A 72 -5.21 -13.11 3.25
N ILE A 73 -4.06 -12.50 2.95
CA ILE A 73 -3.83 -11.06 3.07
C ILE A 73 -3.53 -10.47 1.70
N GLU A 74 -4.31 -9.47 1.32
CA GLU A 74 -4.10 -8.70 0.12
C GLU A 74 -3.93 -7.21 0.44
N TYR A 75 -3.19 -6.51 -0.40
CA TYR A 75 -2.85 -5.10 -0.22
C TYR A 75 -3.40 -4.27 -1.36
N CYS A 76 -4.04 -3.15 -1.02
CA CYS A 76 -4.32 -2.06 -1.95
C CYS A 76 -3.58 -0.83 -1.45
N ILE A 77 -2.30 -0.74 -1.78
CA ILE A 77 -1.44 0.37 -1.39
C ILE A 77 -0.72 0.84 -2.65
N PRO A 78 -1.20 1.94 -3.28
CA PRO A 78 -0.59 2.49 -4.48
C PRO A 78 0.92 2.70 -4.31
N ASP A 79 1.68 2.43 -5.37
CA ASP A 79 3.15 2.56 -5.43
C ASP A 79 3.97 1.69 -4.46
N VAL A 80 3.31 0.82 -3.67
CA VAL A 80 3.95 -0.07 -2.67
C VAL A 80 3.57 -1.53 -2.91
N ALA A 81 2.29 -1.87 -2.80
CA ALA A 81 1.79 -3.23 -2.92
C ALA A 81 0.30 -3.20 -3.32
N THR A 82 0.04 -3.55 -4.57
CA THR A 82 -1.31 -3.70 -5.09
C THR A 82 -1.50 -5.15 -5.53
N THR A 83 -1.98 -5.98 -4.61
CA THR A 83 -2.24 -7.40 -4.85
C THR A 83 -3.73 -7.71 -4.96
N THR A 84 -4.62 -6.79 -4.57
CA THR A 84 -6.06 -6.94 -4.78
C THR A 84 -6.45 -6.48 -6.17
N ASP A 85 -7.23 -7.30 -6.89
CA ASP A 85 -7.77 -6.97 -8.22
C ASP A 85 -8.81 -5.84 -8.18
N SER A 86 -9.36 -5.56 -6.99
CA SER A 86 -10.37 -4.53 -6.75
C SER A 86 -9.79 -3.26 -6.12
N CYS A 87 -8.47 -3.08 -6.22
CA CYS A 87 -7.80 -1.94 -5.64
C CYS A 87 -8.20 -0.64 -6.35
N ASP A 88 -8.92 0.21 -5.62
CA ASP A 88 -9.17 1.58 -6.04
C ASP A 88 -7.94 2.42 -5.71
N VAL A 89 -7.05 2.57 -6.69
CA VAL A 89 -5.81 3.35 -6.56
C VAL A 89 -6.04 4.84 -6.30
N SER A 90 -7.28 5.32 -6.40
CA SER A 90 -7.67 6.70 -6.06
C SER A 90 -8.20 6.84 -4.63
N GLY A 91 -8.42 5.73 -3.92
CA GLY A 91 -8.92 5.70 -2.55
C GLY A 91 -7.83 5.58 -1.48
N ASP A 92 -8.26 5.55 -0.22
CA ASP A 92 -7.35 5.33 0.92
C ASP A 92 -6.66 3.95 0.81
N PRO A 93 -5.35 3.86 1.08
CA PRO A 93 -4.67 2.58 1.12
C PRO A 93 -5.29 1.66 2.17
N TYR A 94 -5.39 0.37 1.88
CA TYR A 94 -5.98 -0.60 2.80
C TYR A 94 -5.34 -1.99 2.70
N ILE A 95 -5.52 -2.74 3.78
CA ILE A 95 -5.19 -4.16 3.87
C ILE A 95 -6.52 -4.93 3.88
N LEU A 96 -6.67 -5.89 2.97
CA LEU A 96 -7.82 -6.78 2.89
C LEU A 96 -7.42 -8.12 3.50
N VAL A 97 -8.17 -8.53 4.51
CA VAL A 97 -7.99 -9.80 5.21
C VAL A 97 -9.15 -10.69 4.84
N THR A 98 -8.88 -11.90 4.39
CA THR A 98 -9.87 -12.92 4.07
C THR A 98 -9.62 -14.14 4.94
N TYR A 99 -10.62 -14.57 5.72
CA TYR A 99 -10.54 -15.80 6.51
C TYR A 99 -11.23 -16.93 5.76
N VAL A 100 -10.47 -17.98 5.45
CA VAL A 100 -10.92 -19.12 4.65
C VAL A 100 -11.49 -20.19 5.56
N VAL A 101 -12.76 -20.03 5.92
CA VAL A 101 -13.50 -21.04 6.70
C VAL A 101 -13.79 -22.28 5.85
N SER A 102 -14.18 -22.06 4.59
CA SER A 102 -14.38 -23.13 3.60
C SER A 102 -14.23 -22.58 2.19
N GLU A 103 -14.37 -23.45 1.19
CA GLU A 103 -14.33 -23.04 -0.23
C GLU A 103 -15.41 -22.00 -0.57
N TYR A 104 -16.56 -22.03 0.10
CA TYR A 104 -17.71 -21.17 -0.15
C TYR A 104 -17.90 -20.05 0.89
N THR A 105 -17.25 -20.16 2.05
CA THR A 105 -17.35 -19.19 3.15
C THR A 105 -15.99 -18.53 3.36
N LYS A 106 -15.84 -17.33 2.78
CA LYS A 106 -14.62 -16.53 2.85
C LYS A 106 -14.93 -15.11 3.31
N PRO A 107 -15.35 -14.92 4.58
CA PRO A 107 -15.58 -13.59 5.13
C PRO A 107 -14.33 -12.72 5.01
N THR A 108 -14.54 -11.45 4.67
CA THR A 108 -13.45 -10.49 4.47
C THR A 108 -13.59 -9.27 5.38
N ARG A 109 -12.45 -8.65 5.70
CA ARG A 109 -12.37 -7.43 6.48
C ARG A 109 -11.36 -6.47 5.86
N LYS A 110 -11.82 -5.24 5.60
CA LYS A 110 -10.99 -4.14 5.10
C LYS A 110 -10.47 -3.30 6.26
N ILE A 111 -9.15 -3.22 6.41
CA ILE A 111 -8.47 -2.36 7.38
C ILE A 111 -7.88 -1.17 6.61
N ARG A 112 -8.51 0.00 6.74
CA ARG A 112 -8.08 1.22 6.03
C ARG A 112 -6.92 1.88 6.76
N LEU A 113 -5.88 2.25 6.02
CA LEU A 113 -4.70 2.97 6.47
C LEU A 113 -4.89 4.48 6.26
N THR A 114 -5.89 5.05 6.94
CA THR A 114 -6.20 6.48 6.86
C THR A 114 -5.05 7.35 7.38
N ASP A 115 -5.05 8.65 7.07
CA ASP A 115 -4.04 9.60 7.57
C ASP A 115 -3.84 9.54 9.10
N SER A 116 -4.93 9.36 9.85
CA SER A 116 -4.88 9.20 11.31
C SER A 116 -4.12 7.94 11.75
N TYR A 117 -4.22 6.85 10.98
CA TYR A 117 -3.45 5.63 11.19
C TYR A 117 -1.99 5.87 10.87
N LEU A 118 -1.68 6.52 9.75
CA LEU A 118 -0.32 6.79 9.27
C LEU A 118 0.50 7.74 10.17
N ARG A 119 -0.16 8.47 11.09
CA ARG A 119 0.52 9.20 12.17
C ARG A 119 1.23 8.29 13.18
N ASN A 120 0.86 7.01 13.25
CA ASN A 120 1.53 6.03 14.09
C ASN A 120 2.83 5.51 13.44
N THR A 121 3.61 4.76 14.21
CA THR A 121 4.78 4.05 13.68
C THR A 121 4.35 2.82 12.89
N ALA A 122 5.16 2.38 11.92
CA ALA A 122 4.89 1.16 11.14
C ALA A 122 4.64 -0.06 12.05
N LYS A 123 5.42 -0.19 13.13
CA LYS A 123 5.25 -1.27 14.13
C LYS A 123 3.94 -1.19 14.88
N ALA A 124 3.51 0.01 15.28
CA ALA A 124 2.22 0.18 15.95
C ALA A 124 1.06 -0.17 15.01
N ILE A 125 1.15 0.22 13.74
CA ILE A 125 0.14 -0.12 12.72
C ILE A 125 0.11 -1.63 12.49
N ALA A 126 1.27 -2.28 12.32
CA ALA A 126 1.34 -3.72 12.15
C ALA A 126 0.70 -4.47 13.34
N ASN A 127 0.99 -4.04 14.58
CA ASN A 127 0.37 -4.62 15.77
C ASN A 127 -1.16 -4.43 15.80
N LEU A 128 -1.66 -3.26 15.39
CA LEU A 128 -3.10 -3.00 15.29
C LEU A 128 -3.76 -3.89 14.25
N VAL A 129 -3.10 -4.07 13.09
CA VAL A 129 -3.55 -4.96 12.03
C VAL A 129 -3.62 -6.40 12.54
N THR A 130 -2.55 -6.90 13.16
CA THR A 130 -2.53 -8.24 13.77
C THR A 130 -3.65 -8.41 14.78
N PHE A 131 -3.83 -7.45 15.71
CA PHE A 131 -4.91 -7.52 16.68
C PHE A 131 -6.30 -7.53 16.02
N SER A 132 -6.51 -6.71 14.99
CA SER A 132 -7.76 -6.70 14.22
C SER A 132 -8.03 -8.02 13.51
N ILE A 133 -6.99 -8.73 13.07
CA ILE A 133 -7.13 -10.06 12.45
C ILE A 133 -7.51 -11.10 13.51
N GLU A 134 -6.82 -11.13 14.65
CA GLU A 134 -7.13 -12.05 15.75
C GLU A 134 -8.57 -11.88 16.26
N GLN A 135 -9.03 -10.62 16.39
CA GLN A 135 -10.42 -10.33 16.73
C GLN A 135 -11.39 -10.83 15.67
N PHE A 136 -11.06 -10.63 14.39
CA PHE A 136 -11.89 -11.10 13.28
C PHE A 136 -12.05 -12.62 13.28
N LYS A 137 -10.96 -13.36 13.52
CA LYS A 137 -11.00 -14.82 13.67
C LYS A 137 -11.90 -15.23 14.83
N THR A 138 -11.68 -14.62 16.01
CA THR A 138 -12.47 -14.90 17.22
C THR A 138 -13.97 -14.64 17.00
N GLU A 139 -14.32 -13.56 16.31
CA GLU A 139 -15.71 -13.24 15.96
C GLU A 139 -16.34 -14.32 15.09
N ILE A 140 -15.62 -14.82 14.07
CA ILE A 140 -16.13 -15.83 13.16
C ILE A 140 -16.24 -17.18 13.86
N ASP A 141 -15.19 -17.61 14.56
CA ASP A 141 -15.20 -18.87 15.31
C ASP A 141 -16.32 -18.89 16.37
N SER A 142 -16.60 -17.75 17.01
CA SER A 142 -17.73 -17.64 17.95
C SER A 142 -19.10 -17.72 17.28
N VAL A 143 -19.23 -17.32 16.00
CA VAL A 143 -20.49 -17.42 15.24
C VAL A 143 -20.68 -18.85 14.74
N GLU A 144 -19.61 -19.56 14.38
CA GLU A 144 -19.67 -20.96 13.93
C GLU A 144 -19.97 -21.95 15.07
N MET A 145 -19.55 -21.65 16.30
CA MET A 145 -19.81 -22.49 17.47
C MET A 145 -21.14 -22.16 18.20
N GLY A 146 -21.92 -21.20 17.70
CA GLY A 146 -23.16 -20.69 18.31
C GLY A 146 -24.45 -21.31 17.77
#